data_AF-A0A645CI66-F1
#
_entry.id   AF-A0A645CI66-F1
#
_cell.length_a   1.000
_cell.length_b   1.000
_cell.length_c   1.000
_cell.angle_alpha   90.00
_cell.angle_beta   90.00
_cell.angle_gamma   90.00
#
_symmetry.space_group_name_H-M   'P 1'
#
loop_
_entity.id
_entity.type
_entity.pdbx_description
1 polymer ?
#
loop_
_entity_poly.entity_id
_entity_poly.type
_entity_poly.pdbx_seq_one_letter_code
_entity_poly.pdbx_strand_id
1 'polypeptide(L)'
;MVDSLHGQGFKKLVIVNGHGGNTFKGHVRDLAKKYPNFTIVVVDWWSIIPTGDYFEEKTDDHAGEQETSVLLHYRPDLVKMEQAGDGKVTPLPMESINQKVGWLPRHWQLVSEDTGIGNPKKSTAEKGEKYAEAVVEEIAGLLIEMREL
;
A
#
# COMPACT_ATOMS: atom_id res chain seq x y z
N MET A 1 -16.74 14.28 -0.16
CA MET A 1 -15.99 14.12 -1.42
C MET A 1 -16.88 13.64 -2.56
N VAL A 2 -17.43 12.42 -2.51
CA VAL A 2 -18.28 11.88 -3.61
C VAL A 2 -19.49 12.78 -3.90
N ASP A 3 -20.21 13.25 -2.88
CA ASP A 3 -21.33 14.19 -3.05
C ASP A 3 -20.94 15.44 -3.87
N SER A 4 -19.77 16.02 -3.59
CA SER A 4 -19.25 17.19 -4.30
C SER A 4 -18.85 16.88 -5.74
N LEU A 5 -18.11 15.78 -5.95
CA LEU A 5 -17.67 15.35 -7.29
C LEU A 5 -18.88 15.01 -8.18
N HIS A 6 -19.86 14.29 -7.64
CA HIS A 6 -21.11 13.98 -8.32
C HIS A 6 -21.89 15.26 -8.65
N GLY A 7 -21.97 16.23 -7.71
CA GLY A 7 -22.61 17.52 -7.95
C GLY A 7 -21.94 18.36 -9.04
N GLN A 8 -20.64 18.17 -9.26
CA GLN A 8 -19.87 18.79 -10.35
C GLN A 8 -19.99 18.03 -11.68
N GLY A 9 -20.70 16.90 -11.72
CA GLY A 9 -20.91 16.09 -12.92
C GLY A 9 -19.84 15.02 -13.17
N PHE A 10 -18.87 14.84 -12.27
CA PHE A 10 -17.96 13.70 -12.34
C PHE A 10 -18.71 12.40 -12.04
N LYS A 11 -18.28 11.31 -12.67
CA LYS A 11 -18.92 9.99 -12.57
C LYS A 11 -17.97 8.86 -12.16
N LYS A 12 -16.68 9.17 -11.99
CA LYS A 12 -15.63 8.17 -11.80
C LYS A 12 -14.63 8.68 -10.76
N LEU A 13 -14.19 7.80 -9.87
CA LEU A 13 -13.17 8.06 -8.87
C LEU A 13 -12.27 6.83 -8.72
N VAL A 14 -10.96 7.06 -8.70
CA VAL A 14 -9.98 6.07 -8.24
C VAL A 14 -9.40 6.54 -6.92
N ILE A 15 -9.46 5.68 -5.91
CA ILE A 15 -8.80 5.86 -4.63
C ILE A 15 -7.51 5.06 -4.68
N VAL A 16 -6.37 5.75 -4.79
CA VAL A 16 -5.05 5.11 -4.63
C VAL A 16 -4.69 5.17 -3.16
N ASN A 17 -4.83 4.03 -2.48
CA ASN A 17 -4.55 3.87 -1.07
C ASN A 17 -3.06 3.58 -0.87
N GLY A 18 -2.45 4.24 0.11
CA GLY A 18 -1.05 4.03 0.51
C GLY A 18 -0.88 3.43 1.90
N HIS A 19 -1.95 2.99 2.56
CA HIS A 19 -1.88 2.44 3.91
C HIS A 19 -2.80 1.24 4.10
N GLY A 20 -2.22 0.09 4.46
CA GLY A 20 -2.93 -1.18 4.63
C GLY A 20 -3.98 -1.20 5.75
N GLY A 21 -3.92 -0.27 6.70
CA GLY A 21 -4.95 -0.11 7.74
C GLY A 21 -6.28 0.44 7.21
N ASN A 22 -6.28 1.08 6.04
CA ASN A 22 -7.49 1.63 5.44
C ASN A 22 -8.33 0.51 4.79
N THR A 23 -9.65 0.48 5.06
CA THR A 23 -10.57 -0.44 4.39
C THR A 23 -11.72 0.33 3.73
N PHE A 24 -11.76 0.37 2.40
CA PHE A 24 -12.75 1.13 1.65
C PHE A 24 -13.95 0.30 1.15
N LYS A 25 -13.85 -1.03 1.13
CA LYS A 25 -14.85 -1.92 0.49
C LYS A 25 -16.28 -1.72 1.02
N GLY A 26 -16.44 -1.50 2.33
CA GLY A 26 -17.74 -1.20 2.94
C GLY A 26 -18.31 0.13 2.42
N HIS A 27 -17.52 1.19 2.53
CA HIS A 27 -17.90 2.53 2.07
C HIS A 27 -18.23 2.57 0.57
N VAL A 28 -17.44 1.89 -0.27
CA VAL A 28 -17.70 1.80 -1.71
C VAL A 28 -19.05 1.13 -2.00
N ARG A 29 -19.41 0.06 -1.28
CA ARG A 29 -20.72 -0.60 -1.44
C ARG A 29 -21.89 0.30 -1.04
N ASP A 30 -21.75 1.06 0.04
CA ASP A 30 -22.80 1.99 0.48
C ASP A 30 -22.95 3.16 -0.51
N LEU A 31 -21.84 3.68 -1.02
CA LEU A 31 -21.83 4.76 -2.01
C LEU A 31 -22.37 4.30 -3.38
N ALA A 32 -22.09 3.07 -3.79
CA ALA A 32 -22.65 2.51 -5.03
C ALA A 32 -24.19 2.44 -5.00
N LYS A 33 -24.79 2.21 -3.82
CA LYS A 33 -26.26 2.29 -3.65
C LYS A 33 -26.77 3.72 -3.72
N LYS A 34 -26.05 4.67 -3.09
CA LYS A 34 -26.43 6.09 -3.05
C LYS A 34 -26.25 6.78 -4.42
N TYR A 35 -25.24 6.39 -5.17
CA TYR A 35 -24.83 6.97 -6.46
C TYR A 35 -24.65 5.87 -7.53
N PRO A 36 -25.75 5.28 -8.05
CA PRO A 36 -25.68 4.14 -8.97
C PRO A 36 -24.97 4.45 -10.30
N ASN A 37 -24.85 5.73 -10.66
CA ASN A 37 -24.16 6.18 -11.87
C ASN A 37 -22.73 6.70 -11.60
N PHE A 38 -22.18 6.44 -10.42
CA PHE A 38 -20.84 6.88 -10.01
C PHE A 38 -19.95 5.69 -9.68
N THR A 39 -18.94 5.44 -10.50
CA THR A 39 -18.01 4.33 -10.36
C THR A 39 -16.86 4.70 -9.41
N ILE A 40 -16.60 3.85 -8.41
CA ILE A 40 -15.47 4.00 -7.49
C ILE A 40 -14.59 2.75 -7.55
N VAL A 41 -13.31 2.94 -7.85
CA VAL A 41 -12.28 1.88 -7.81
C VAL A 41 -11.29 2.20 -6.70
N VAL A 42 -10.79 1.16 -6.02
CA VAL A 42 -9.79 1.28 -4.95
C VAL A 42 -8.57 0.48 -5.37
N VAL A 43 -7.41 1.10 -5.30
CA VAL A 43 -6.11 0.52 -5.63
C VAL A 43 -5.21 0.60 -4.41
N ASP A 44 -4.77 -0.55 -3.92
CA ASP A 44 -3.74 -0.65 -2.89
C ASP A 44 -2.39 -0.80 -3.60
N TRP A 45 -1.69 0.31 -3.84
CA TRP A 45 -0.56 0.39 -4.80
C TRP A 45 0.54 -0.65 -4.54
N TRP A 46 0.76 -1.00 -3.27
CA TRP A 46 1.82 -1.92 -2.83
C TRP A 46 1.52 -3.39 -3.16
N SER A 47 0.29 -3.71 -3.57
CA SER A 47 -0.22 -5.08 -3.70
C SER A 47 -0.63 -5.48 -5.12
N ILE A 48 -0.67 -4.54 -6.07
CA ILE A 48 -1.08 -4.83 -7.45
C ILE A 48 -0.02 -5.60 -8.25
N ILE A 49 1.24 -5.58 -7.82
CA ILE A 49 2.34 -6.31 -8.44
C ILE A 49 3.09 -7.13 -7.38
N PRO A 50 3.37 -8.43 -7.63
CA PRO A 50 4.20 -9.23 -6.73
C PRO A 50 5.58 -8.61 -6.50
N THR A 51 5.99 -8.54 -5.24
CA THR A 51 7.24 -7.89 -4.81
C THR A 51 8.50 -8.75 -4.99
N GLY A 52 8.35 -10.06 -5.19
CA GLY A 52 9.44 -11.03 -5.14
C GLY A 52 10.53 -10.87 -6.20
N ASP A 53 10.21 -10.25 -7.33
CA ASP A 53 11.17 -9.96 -8.41
C ASP A 53 11.88 -8.61 -8.23
N TYR A 54 11.46 -7.81 -7.24
CA TYR A 54 11.94 -6.44 -7.01
C TYR A 54 12.71 -6.29 -5.70
N PHE A 55 12.31 -7.04 -4.67
CA PHE A 55 12.82 -6.89 -3.30
C PHE A 55 13.29 -8.23 -2.73
N GLU A 56 14.30 -8.18 -1.88
CA GLU A 56 14.92 -9.37 -1.28
C GLU A 56 14.24 -9.78 0.03
N GLU A 57 13.82 -8.80 0.82
CA GLU A 57 13.18 -8.98 2.12
C GLU A 57 11.87 -9.77 1.99
N LYS A 58 11.69 -10.77 2.87
CA LYS A 58 10.51 -11.67 2.81
C LYS A 58 9.38 -11.21 3.72
N THR A 59 9.72 -10.60 4.84
CA THR A 59 8.75 -9.96 5.71
C THR A 59 8.86 -8.47 5.48
N ASP A 60 7.96 -7.89 4.71
CA ASP A 60 8.04 -6.49 4.27
C ASP A 60 6.64 -5.87 4.28
N ASP A 61 6.10 -5.67 5.49
CA ASP A 61 4.72 -5.19 5.67
C ASP A 61 4.66 -3.67 5.96
N HIS A 62 5.72 -3.07 6.55
CA HIS A 62 5.74 -1.64 6.87
C HIS A 62 7.17 -1.11 7.04
N ALA A 63 7.49 -0.01 6.37
CA ALA A 63 8.78 0.68 6.39
C ALA A 63 9.99 -0.22 6.08
N GLY A 64 9.76 -1.36 5.43
CA GLY A 64 10.79 -2.29 5.01
C GLY A 64 11.33 -1.94 3.62
N GLU A 65 11.70 -2.96 2.86
CA GLU A 65 12.49 -2.80 1.64
C GLU A 65 11.71 -2.06 0.54
N GLN A 66 10.44 -2.39 0.34
CA GLN A 66 9.55 -1.83 -0.68
C GLN A 66 9.29 -0.33 -0.46
N GLU A 67 8.69 0.03 0.68
CA GLU A 67 8.32 1.43 0.98
C GLU A 67 9.56 2.34 0.99
N THR A 68 10.66 1.85 1.60
CA THR A 68 11.90 2.63 1.68
C THR A 68 12.54 2.80 0.30
N SER A 69 12.57 1.77 -0.55
CA SER A 69 13.13 1.88 -1.91
C SER A 69 12.33 2.87 -2.76
N VAL A 70 11.00 2.78 -2.74
CA VAL A 70 10.11 3.68 -3.48
C VAL A 70 10.26 5.12 -3.00
N LEU A 71 10.38 5.35 -1.69
CA LEU A 71 10.59 6.69 -1.16
C LEU A 71 11.99 7.22 -1.48
N LEU A 72 13.03 6.38 -1.49
CA LEU A 72 14.37 6.74 -1.96
C LEU A 72 14.38 7.16 -3.43
N HIS A 73 13.57 6.53 -4.27
CA HIS A 73 13.40 6.93 -5.67
C HIS A 73 12.76 8.33 -5.79
N TYR A 74 11.61 8.55 -5.12
CA TYR A 74 10.87 9.81 -5.28
C TYR A 74 11.43 10.99 -4.49
N ARG A 75 11.89 10.73 -3.26
CA ARG A 75 12.28 11.73 -2.26
C ARG A 75 13.46 11.23 -1.42
N PRO A 76 14.64 11.03 -2.04
CA PRO A 76 15.82 10.58 -1.32
C PRO A 76 16.22 11.51 -0.17
N ASP A 77 15.88 12.79 -0.26
CA ASP A 77 16.12 13.81 0.77
C ASP A 77 15.35 13.56 2.08
N LEU A 78 14.30 12.74 2.05
CA LEU A 78 13.47 12.42 3.22
C LEU A 78 13.91 11.13 3.93
N VAL A 79 14.81 10.34 3.34
CA VAL A 79 15.21 9.03 3.86
C VAL A 79 16.66 9.07 4.36
N LYS A 80 16.83 8.92 5.67
CA LYS A 80 18.15 8.82 6.32
C LYS A 80 18.47 7.35 6.57
N MET A 81 19.05 6.67 5.59
CA MET A 81 19.32 5.23 5.65
C MET A 81 20.21 4.83 6.83
N GLU A 82 21.09 5.72 7.29
CA GLU A 82 21.92 5.53 8.47
C GLU A 82 21.13 5.45 9.79
N GLN A 83 19.87 5.89 9.79
CA GLN A 83 18.97 5.82 10.95
C GLN A 83 18.03 4.61 10.90
N ALA A 84 18.11 3.80 9.84
CA ALA A 84 17.21 2.67 9.66
C ALA A 84 17.51 1.54 10.66
N GLY A 85 16.47 1.12 11.38
CA GLY A 85 16.49 -0.06 12.24
C GLY A 85 16.53 -1.37 11.45
N ASP A 86 16.42 -2.50 12.16
CA ASP A 86 16.36 -3.83 11.53
C ASP A 86 14.92 -4.23 11.14
N GLY A 87 13.90 -3.51 11.63
CA GLY A 87 12.49 -3.85 11.39
C GLY A 87 12.10 -5.24 11.90
N LYS A 88 12.75 -5.69 12.99
CA LYS A 88 12.57 -7.03 13.54
C LYS A 88 11.14 -7.22 14.02
N VAL A 89 10.55 -8.35 13.62
CA VAL A 89 9.18 -8.72 13.97
C VAL A 89 9.20 -9.73 15.10
N THR A 90 8.56 -9.38 16.21
CA THR A 90 8.29 -10.30 17.31
C THR A 90 6.96 -11.01 17.06
N PRO A 91 6.93 -12.35 16.94
CA PRO A 91 5.68 -13.08 16.73
C PRO A 91 4.79 -12.99 17.97
N LEU A 92 3.47 -13.00 17.76
CA LEU A 92 2.52 -13.01 18.87
C LEU A 92 2.51 -14.40 19.55
N PRO A 93 2.15 -14.50 20.84
CA PRO A 93 1.92 -15.78 21.52
C PRO A 93 0.60 -16.43 21.08
N MET A 94 0.27 -16.35 19.78
CA MET A 94 -0.92 -16.88 19.14
C MET A 94 -0.58 -17.34 17.72
N GLU A 95 -0.19 -18.62 17.58
CA GLU A 95 0.31 -19.14 16.30
C GLU A 95 -0.72 -19.09 15.16
N SER A 96 -2.01 -19.31 15.46
CA SER A 96 -3.07 -19.19 14.46
C SER A 96 -3.15 -17.79 13.84
N ILE A 97 -2.76 -16.75 14.58
CA ILE A 97 -2.70 -15.38 14.04
C ILE A 97 -1.43 -15.20 13.21
N ASN A 98 -0.28 -15.67 13.69
CA ASN A 98 0.98 -15.62 12.93
C ASN A 98 0.84 -16.36 11.57
N GLN A 99 0.06 -17.45 11.54
CA GLN A 99 -0.29 -18.24 10.36
C GLN A 99 -1.49 -17.69 9.57
N LYS A 100 -2.02 -16.52 9.94
CA LYS A 100 -3.15 -15.84 9.25
C LYS A 100 -4.46 -16.65 9.18
N VAL A 101 -4.70 -17.58 10.11
CA VAL A 101 -5.98 -18.28 10.27
C VAL A 101 -7.08 -17.31 10.73
N GLY A 102 -6.70 -16.33 11.56
CA GLY A 102 -7.55 -15.21 11.97
C GLY A 102 -6.82 -13.88 11.79
N TRP A 103 -7.57 -12.78 11.89
CA TRP A 103 -7.02 -11.43 11.79
C TRP A 103 -7.28 -10.65 13.09
N LEU A 104 -6.25 -9.97 13.58
CA LEU A 104 -6.37 -8.89 14.55
C LEU A 104 -5.40 -7.76 14.19
N PRO A 105 -5.67 -6.52 14.61
CA PRO A 105 -4.69 -5.45 14.46
C PRO A 105 -3.42 -5.79 15.26
N ARG A 106 -2.25 -5.49 14.66
CA ARG A 106 -0.96 -5.64 15.36
C ARG A 106 -0.89 -4.66 16.53
N HIS A 107 -0.49 -5.15 17.69
CA HIS A 107 -0.16 -4.29 18.82
C HIS A 107 1.29 -3.84 18.69
N TRP A 108 1.53 -2.66 18.11
CA TRP A 108 2.87 -2.18 17.72
C TRP A 108 3.92 -2.32 18.82
N GLN A 109 3.59 -1.97 20.07
CA GLN A 109 4.50 -2.06 21.22
C GLN A 109 4.99 -3.49 21.54
N LEU A 110 4.30 -4.51 21.06
CA LEU A 110 4.65 -5.92 21.29
C LEU A 110 5.34 -6.56 20.08
N VAL A 111 5.22 -5.95 18.90
CA VAL A 111 5.54 -6.59 17.62
C VAL A 111 6.80 -6.00 16.99
N SER A 112 7.13 -4.74 17.25
CA SER A 112 8.31 -4.07 16.70
C SER A 112 8.90 -3.08 17.70
N GLU A 113 10.23 -3.00 17.74
CA GLU A 113 10.97 -2.05 18.59
C GLU A 113 11.14 -0.68 17.91
N ASP A 114 11.30 -0.66 16.58
CA ASP A 114 11.59 0.53 15.78
C ASP A 114 10.40 0.97 14.91
N THR A 115 9.23 0.35 15.12
CA THR A 115 7.98 0.51 14.36
C THR A 115 8.02 -0.03 12.92
N GLY A 116 9.16 -0.51 12.43
CA GLY A 116 9.26 -1.20 11.14
C GLY A 116 8.84 -2.68 11.23
N ILE A 117 8.34 -3.22 10.12
CA ILE A 117 8.00 -4.63 9.91
C ILE A 117 8.67 -5.05 8.60
N GLY A 118 9.94 -5.44 8.72
CA GLY A 118 10.81 -5.76 7.59
C GLY A 118 12.08 -4.92 7.57
N ASN A 119 13.18 -5.53 7.12
CA ASN A 119 14.49 -4.88 7.13
C ASN A 119 14.69 -4.01 5.88
N PRO A 120 14.80 -2.68 6.02
CA PRO A 120 14.95 -1.77 4.87
C PRO A 120 16.40 -1.63 4.39
N LYS A 121 17.40 -2.27 5.03
CA LYS A 121 18.83 -1.97 4.78
C LYS A 121 19.30 -2.31 3.37
N LYS A 122 18.53 -3.09 2.61
CA LYS A 122 18.80 -3.43 1.20
C LYS A 122 18.06 -2.55 0.20
N SER A 123 17.34 -1.53 0.69
CA SER A 123 16.62 -0.59 -0.16
C SER A 123 17.56 0.26 -1.00
N THR A 124 17.18 0.46 -2.26
CA THR A 124 17.89 1.36 -3.18
C THR A 124 16.88 2.15 -4.00
N ALA A 125 17.27 3.36 -4.43
CA ALA A 125 16.45 4.15 -5.34
C ALA A 125 16.17 3.41 -6.66
N GLU A 126 17.12 2.61 -7.16
CA GLU A 126 16.96 1.82 -8.39
C GLU A 126 15.88 0.73 -8.24
N LYS A 127 15.83 0.03 -7.10
CA LYS A 127 14.73 -0.93 -6.82
C LYS A 127 13.39 -0.22 -6.77
N GLY A 128 13.37 0.96 -6.14
CA GLY A 128 12.18 1.81 -6.03
C GLY A 128 11.66 2.27 -7.39
N GLU A 129 12.56 2.74 -8.25
CA GLU A 129 12.25 3.17 -9.62
C GLU A 129 11.59 2.05 -10.42
N LYS A 130 12.24 0.87 -10.49
CA LYS A 130 11.71 -0.28 -11.23
C LYS A 130 10.32 -0.70 -10.76
N TYR A 131 10.11 -0.76 -9.44
CA TYR A 131 8.81 -1.13 -8.91
C TYR A 131 7.76 -0.04 -9.15
N ALA A 132 8.13 1.23 -8.97
CA ALA A 132 7.24 2.36 -9.18
C ALA A 132 6.80 2.49 -10.64
N GLU A 133 7.69 2.28 -11.61
CA GLU A 133 7.36 2.27 -13.05
C GLU A 133 6.32 1.19 -13.37
N ALA A 134 6.52 -0.03 -12.86
CA ALA A 134 5.58 -1.12 -13.07
C ALA A 134 4.20 -0.81 -12.45
N VAL A 135 4.17 -0.27 -11.22
CA VAL A 135 2.93 0.16 -10.56
C VAL A 135 2.22 1.26 -11.34
N VAL A 136 2.97 2.22 -11.87
CA VAL A 136 2.43 3.30 -12.71
C VAL A 136 1.82 2.76 -13.99
N GLU A 137 2.44 1.78 -14.64
CA GLU A 137 1.92 1.15 -15.86
C GLU A 137 0.54 0.51 -15.62
N GLU A 138 0.40 -0.28 -14.55
CA GLU A 138 -0.86 -0.92 -14.17
C GLU A 138 -1.96 0.11 -13.85
N ILE A 139 -1.64 1.14 -13.05
CA ILE A 139 -2.61 2.18 -12.69
C ILE A 139 -3.00 3.02 -13.92
N ALA A 140 -2.05 3.32 -14.81
CA ALA A 140 -2.33 4.04 -16.04
C ALA A 140 -3.26 3.24 -16.96
N GLY A 141 -3.02 1.94 -17.11
CA GLY A 141 -3.89 1.02 -17.84
C GLY A 141 -5.33 1.05 -17.30
N LEU A 142 -5.48 0.89 -15.99
CA LEU A 142 -6.78 1.00 -15.31
C LEU A 142 -7.48 2.34 -15.60
N LEU A 143 -6.76 3.46 -15.53
CA LEU A 143 -7.33 4.78 -15.79
C LEU A 143 -7.79 4.95 -17.25
N ILE A 144 -7.07 4.36 -18.21
CA ILE A 144 -7.44 4.35 -19.64
C ILE A 144 -8.72 3.52 -19.83
N GLU A 145 -8.79 2.31 -19.28
CA GLU A 145 -9.99 1.46 -19.35
C GLU A 145 -11.19 2.17 -18.70
N MET A 146 -10.98 2.78 -17.54
CA MET A 146 -12.02 3.54 -16.86
C MET A 146 -12.48 4.73 -17.69
N ARG A 147 -11.65 5.35 -18.53
CA ARG A 147 -12.09 6.46 -19.39
C ARG A 147 -13.16 6.01 -20.39
N GLU A 148 -13.00 4.81 -20.97
CA GLU A 148 -13.87 4.27 -22.01
C GLU A 148 -15.22 3.72 -21.49
N LEU A 149 -15.32 3.48 -20.17
CA LEU A 149 -16.55 3.03 -19.49
C LEU A 149 -17.70 4.07 -19.51
#